data_AF-A0A2T5I6U2-F1
#
_entry.id   AF-A0A2T5I6U2-F1
#
_cell.length_a   1.000
_cell.length_b   1.000
_cell.length_c   1.000
_cell.angle_alpha   90.00
_cell.angle_beta   90.00
_cell.angle_gamma   90.00
#
_symmetry.space_group_name_H-M   'P 1'
#
loop_
_entity.id
_entity.type
_entity.pdbx_description
1 polymer ?
#
loop_
_entity_poly.entity_id
_entity_poly.type
_entity_poly.pdbx_seq_one_letter_code
_entity_poly.pdbx_strand_id
1 'polypeptide(L)'
;MSYLKPVLTATVLALALGLPACKSEQEAAREQSLEQKADTKEDKADVMRKEGEAAADRIERQDPGMDSRSTDRAADAARESSEYRADQLEDQADRLREQK
;
A
#
# COMPACT_ATOMS: atom_id res chain seq x y z
N MET A 1 51.54 13.81 46.50
CA MET A 1 50.53 12.75 46.68
C MET A 1 49.24 13.46 47.04
N SER A 2 48.40 13.83 46.07
CA SER A 2 47.27 13.02 45.55
C SER A 2 46.36 12.59 46.72
N TYR A 3 45.05 12.85 46.76
CA TYR A 3 44.08 12.65 45.70
C TYR A 3 42.87 13.60 45.84
N LEU A 4 42.38 14.03 44.67
CA LEU A 4 41.10 14.70 44.46
C LEU A 4 39.93 13.85 44.98
N LYS A 5 38.91 14.52 45.54
CA LYS A 5 37.59 13.93 45.78
C LYS A 5 36.57 14.53 44.81
N PRO A 6 35.60 13.72 44.35
CA PRO A 6 34.89 13.94 43.10
C PRO A 6 33.58 14.68 43.33
N VAL A 7 33.28 15.71 42.53
CA VAL A 7 31.90 16.10 42.24
C VAL A 7 31.80 16.41 40.75
N LEU A 8 31.87 15.33 39.97
CA LEU A 8 31.23 15.23 38.67
C LEU A 8 29.72 15.24 38.91
N THR A 9 29.00 16.22 38.36
CA THR A 9 27.66 16.08 37.73
C THR A 9 27.06 17.46 37.43
N ALA A 10 27.63 18.16 36.46
CA ALA A 10 26.97 19.31 35.83
C ALA A 10 27.15 19.22 34.31
N THR A 11 26.77 18.08 33.74
CA THR A 11 26.72 17.91 32.29
C THR A 11 25.45 17.19 31.91
N VAL A 12 24.79 17.75 30.89
CA VAL A 12 23.73 17.14 30.08
C VAL A 12 22.29 17.21 30.64
N LEU A 13 21.79 18.43 30.91
CA LEU A 13 20.35 18.69 30.88
C LEU A 13 20.02 19.72 29.78
N ALA A 14 20.58 19.54 28.58
CA ALA A 14 20.36 20.42 27.42
C ALA A 14 19.99 19.68 26.14
N LEU A 15 19.59 18.40 26.22
CA LEU A 15 19.15 17.61 25.07
C LEU A 15 17.62 17.39 24.99
N ALA A 16 16.85 17.91 25.95
CA ALA A 16 15.41 17.65 26.01
C ALA A 16 14.53 18.70 25.29
N LEU A 17 15.10 19.77 24.73
CA LEU A 17 14.33 20.94 24.27
C LEU A 17 14.56 21.37 22.80
N GLY A 18 15.18 20.55 21.95
CA GLY A 18 15.76 21.07 20.69
C GLY A 18 15.60 20.29 19.39
N LEU A 19 14.62 19.40 19.22
CA LEU A 19 14.45 18.68 17.93
C LEU A 19 13.02 18.69 17.37
N PRO A 20 12.49 19.85 16.94
CA PRO A 20 11.37 19.84 15.99
C PRO A 20 11.77 19.19 14.63
N ALA A 21 13.05 19.23 14.26
CA ALA A 21 13.55 18.72 12.98
C ALA A 21 13.61 17.18 12.89
N CYS A 22 14.01 16.46 13.95
CA CYS A 22 13.99 14.98 13.90
C CYS A 22 12.56 14.43 13.85
N LYS A 23 11.58 15.14 14.41
CA LYS A 23 10.17 14.73 14.30
C LYS A 23 9.64 14.92 12.87
N SER A 24 10.00 16.01 12.19
CA SER A 24 9.52 16.25 10.81
C SER A 24 10.09 15.25 9.80
N GLU A 25 11.36 14.85 9.93
CA GLU A 25 11.95 13.84 9.03
C GLU A 25 11.37 12.45 9.29
N GLN A 26 11.14 12.10 10.56
CA GLN A 26 10.53 10.82 10.93
C GLN A 26 9.06 10.73 10.46
N GLU A 27 8.31 11.82 10.58
CA GLU A 27 6.95 11.93 10.08
C GLU A 27 6.91 11.81 8.56
N ALA A 28 7.74 12.56 7.83
CA ALA A 28 7.85 12.45 6.37
C ALA A 28 8.21 11.03 5.90
N ALA A 29 9.12 10.34 6.59
CA ALA A 29 9.48 8.96 6.27
C ALA A 29 8.30 7.98 6.51
N ARG A 30 7.51 8.21 7.57
CA ARG A 30 6.29 7.44 7.84
C ARG A 30 5.25 7.66 6.74
N GLU A 31 4.97 8.90 6.39
CA GLU A 31 4.04 9.26 5.33
C GLU A 31 4.45 8.62 3.98
N GLN A 32 5.73 8.74 3.62
CA GLN A 32 6.25 8.15 2.39
C GLN A 32 6.14 6.62 2.39
N SER A 33 6.35 5.96 3.54
CA SER A 33 6.15 4.51 3.65
C SER A 33 4.69 4.10 3.49
N LEU A 34 3.74 4.92 3.97
CA LEU A 34 2.31 4.68 3.78
C LEU A 34 1.92 4.86 2.31
N GLU A 35 2.42 5.91 1.66
CA GLU A 35 2.20 6.17 0.22
C GLU A 35 2.70 5.01 -0.64
N GLN A 36 3.95 4.58 -0.47
CA GLN A 36 4.52 3.45 -1.23
C GLN A 36 3.71 2.16 -1.05
N LYS A 37 3.15 1.93 0.13
CA LYS A 37 2.30 0.76 0.40
C LYS A 37 0.93 0.90 -0.29
N ALA A 38 0.38 2.11 -0.34
CA ALA A 38 -0.86 2.38 -1.06
C ALA A 38 -0.65 2.17 -2.57
N ASP A 39 0.40 2.75 -3.14
CA ASP A 39 0.75 2.61 -4.56
C ASP A 39 0.95 1.13 -4.96
N THR A 40 1.65 0.36 -4.12
CA THR A 40 1.83 -1.08 -4.36
C THR A 40 0.51 -1.85 -4.39
N LYS A 41 -0.52 -1.39 -3.66
CA LYS A 41 -1.85 -2.03 -3.67
C LYS A 41 -2.63 -1.64 -4.92
N GLU A 42 -2.56 -0.40 -5.35
CA GLU A 42 -3.16 0.06 -6.61
C GLU A 42 -2.53 -0.64 -7.82
N ASP A 43 -1.20 -0.75 -7.87
CA ASP A 43 -0.51 -1.50 -8.93
C ASP A 43 -1.00 -2.96 -9.01
N LYS A 44 -1.26 -3.58 -7.85
CA LYS A 44 -1.82 -4.94 -7.80
C LYS A 44 -3.28 -4.98 -8.24
N ALA A 45 -4.08 -3.97 -7.91
CA ALA A 45 -5.46 -3.85 -8.37
C ALA A 45 -5.50 -3.76 -9.91
N ASP A 46 -4.63 -2.94 -10.49
CA ASP A 46 -4.47 -2.79 -11.94
C ASP A 46 -4.07 -4.10 -12.64
N VAL A 47 -3.09 -4.81 -12.08
CA VAL A 47 -2.70 -6.14 -12.60
C VAL A 47 -3.89 -7.10 -12.52
N MET A 48 -4.65 -7.07 -11.42
CA MET A 48 -5.79 -7.95 -11.24
C MET A 48 -6.91 -7.70 -12.25
N ARG A 49 -7.24 -6.42 -12.54
CA ARG A 49 -8.20 -6.08 -13.60
C ARG A 49 -7.72 -6.54 -14.98
N LYS A 50 -6.44 -6.34 -15.30
CA LYS A 50 -5.85 -6.82 -16.56
C LYS A 50 -5.90 -8.33 -16.70
N GLU A 51 -5.61 -9.07 -15.62
CA GLU A 51 -5.68 -10.52 -15.62
C GLU A 51 -7.11 -11.05 -15.77
N GLY A 52 -8.08 -10.39 -15.14
CA GLY A 52 -9.50 -10.68 -15.28
C GLY A 52 -10.01 -10.46 -16.70
N GLU A 53 -9.70 -9.31 -17.30
CA GLU A 53 -10.06 -9.02 -18.70
C GLU A 53 -9.39 -10.02 -19.65
N ALA A 54 -8.11 -10.34 -19.45
CA ALA A 54 -7.42 -11.35 -20.25
C ALA A 54 -8.03 -12.75 -20.09
N ALA A 55 -8.63 -13.07 -18.93
CA ALA A 55 -9.35 -14.32 -18.73
C ALA A 55 -10.70 -14.32 -19.46
N ALA A 56 -11.45 -13.22 -19.36
CA ALA A 56 -12.71 -13.03 -20.10
C ALA A 56 -12.50 -13.12 -21.62
N ASP A 57 -11.49 -12.44 -22.15
CA ASP A 57 -11.06 -12.51 -23.55
C ASP A 57 -10.79 -13.96 -24.01
N ARG A 58 -10.15 -14.76 -23.17
CA ARG A 58 -9.85 -16.16 -23.49
C ARG A 58 -11.13 -17.01 -23.54
N ILE A 59 -12.09 -16.74 -22.67
CA ILE A 59 -13.38 -17.42 -22.64
C ILE A 59 -14.17 -17.10 -23.92
N GLU A 60 -14.30 -15.81 -24.25
CA GLU A 60 -15.00 -15.35 -25.46
C GLU A 60 -14.34 -15.88 -26.75
N ARG A 61 -13.01 -15.99 -26.79
CA ARG A 61 -12.30 -16.57 -27.95
C ARG A 61 -12.50 -18.08 -28.14
N GLN A 62 -12.84 -18.81 -27.08
CA GLN A 62 -13.05 -20.27 -27.16
C GLN A 62 -14.43 -20.63 -27.74
N ASP A 63 -15.38 -19.70 -27.70
CA ASP A 63 -16.72 -19.89 -28.26
C ASP A 63 -16.97 -18.91 -29.41
N PRO A 64 -16.90 -19.33 -30.69
CA PRO A 64 -17.15 -18.49 -31.85
C PRO A 64 -18.65 -18.14 -32.04
N GLY A 65 -19.44 -18.11 -30.96
CA GLY A 65 -20.86 -17.76 -30.97
C GLY A 65 -21.83 -18.96 -31.04
N MET A 66 -21.38 -20.16 -30.69
CA MET A 66 -22.22 -21.36 -30.62
C MET A 66 -23.04 -21.40 -29.32
N ASP A 67 -22.52 -20.87 -28.20
CA ASP A 67 -23.18 -20.91 -26.89
C ASP A 67 -23.09 -19.56 -26.15
N SER A 68 -23.35 -18.46 -26.88
CA SER A 68 -23.01 -17.09 -26.46
C SER A 68 -23.45 -16.77 -25.03
N ARG A 69 -24.63 -17.19 -24.58
CA ARG A 69 -25.13 -16.83 -23.24
C ARG A 69 -24.37 -17.48 -22.10
N SER A 70 -23.85 -18.69 -22.29
CA SER A 70 -23.06 -19.36 -21.24
C SER A 70 -21.66 -18.77 -21.19
N THR A 71 -21.08 -18.53 -22.37
CA THR A 71 -19.79 -17.85 -22.56
C THR A 71 -19.80 -16.43 -22.01
N ASP A 72 -20.81 -15.61 -22.33
CA ASP A 72 -20.96 -14.22 -21.86
C ASP A 72 -20.97 -14.18 -20.33
N ARG A 73 -21.79 -15.04 -19.70
CA ARG A 73 -21.85 -15.13 -18.22
C ARG A 73 -20.52 -15.56 -17.60
N ALA A 74 -19.79 -16.46 -18.25
CA ALA A 74 -18.50 -16.91 -17.73
C ALA A 74 -17.43 -15.82 -17.85
N ALA A 75 -17.42 -15.07 -18.96
CA ALA A 75 -16.56 -13.91 -19.17
C ALA A 75 -16.89 -12.79 -18.17
N ASP A 76 -18.17 -12.46 -18.00
CA ASP A 76 -18.64 -11.48 -17.02
C ASP A 76 -18.27 -11.88 -15.59
N ALA A 77 -18.44 -13.14 -15.22
CA ALA A 77 -18.05 -13.63 -13.90
C ALA A 77 -16.52 -13.50 -13.66
N ALA A 78 -15.71 -13.68 -14.71
CA ALA A 78 -14.26 -13.46 -14.63
C ALA A 78 -13.93 -11.98 -14.41
N ARG A 79 -14.58 -11.06 -15.13
CA ARG A 79 -14.46 -9.60 -14.94
C ARG A 79 -14.87 -9.21 -13.53
N GLU A 80 -16.10 -9.52 -13.14
CA GLU A 80 -16.69 -9.14 -11.85
C GLU A 80 -15.87 -9.65 -10.66
N SER A 81 -15.43 -10.92 -10.70
CA SER A 81 -14.60 -11.45 -9.62
C SER A 81 -13.24 -10.76 -9.51
N SER A 82 -12.68 -10.29 -10.63
CA SER A 82 -11.39 -9.58 -10.64
C SER A 82 -11.54 -8.13 -10.20
N GLU A 83 -12.59 -7.44 -10.66
CA GLU A 83 -12.96 -6.08 -10.25
C GLU A 83 -13.21 -6.03 -8.74
N TYR A 84 -14.04 -6.93 -8.22
CA TYR A 84 -14.33 -6.98 -6.78
C TYR A 84 -13.07 -7.09 -5.91
N ARG A 85 -12.08 -7.88 -6.34
CA ARG A 85 -10.82 -8.04 -5.60
C ARG A 85 -9.88 -6.84 -5.81
N ALA A 86 -9.88 -6.24 -6.99
CA ALA A 86 -9.14 -5.01 -7.27
C ALA A 86 -9.67 -3.85 -6.40
N ASP A 87 -10.99 -3.70 -6.30
CA ASP A 87 -11.63 -2.68 -5.48
C ASP A 87 -11.29 -2.86 -3.99
N GLN A 88 -11.24 -4.12 -3.50
CA GLN A 88 -10.76 -4.38 -2.14
C GLN A 88 -9.30 -3.97 -1.88
N LEU A 89 -8.45 -3.97 -2.91
CA LEU A 89 -7.07 -3.51 -2.81
C LEU A 89 -6.99 -1.99 -2.81
N GLU A 90 -7.80 -1.32 -3.64
CA GLU A 90 -7.94 0.14 -3.66
C GLU A 90 -8.50 0.68 -2.34
N ASP A 91 -9.57 0.08 -1.83
CA ASP A 91 -10.13 0.38 -0.50
C ASP A 91 -9.06 0.28 0.60
N GLN A 92 -8.14 -0.67 0.48
CA GLN A 92 -7.03 -0.81 1.41
C GLN A 92 -5.92 0.21 1.19
N ALA A 93 -5.70 0.66 -0.04
CA ALA A 93 -4.77 1.72 -0.38
C ALA A 93 -5.27 3.06 0.18
N ASP A 94 -6.56 3.35 0.02
CA ASP A 94 -7.21 4.54 0.56
C ASP A 94 -7.11 4.59 2.08
N ARG A 95 -7.43 3.49 2.76
CA ARG A 95 -7.24 3.39 4.21
C ARG A 95 -5.79 3.57 4.67
N LEU A 96 -4.80 3.33 3.81
CA LEU A 96 -3.40 3.61 4.13
C LEU A 96 -3.07 5.10 3.96
N ARG A 97 -3.63 5.75 2.93
CA ARG A 97 -3.47 7.21 2.74
C ARG A 97 -4.18 8.03 3.81
N GLU A 98 -5.32 7.55 4.31
CA GLU A 98 -6.04 8.17 5.44
C GLU A 98 -5.25 8.10 6.76
N GLN A 99 -4.25 7.21 6.88
CA GLN A 99 -3.40 7.11 8.08
C GLN A 99 -2.21 8.09 8.07
N LYS A 100 -2.00 8.81 6.96
CA LYS A 100 -0.99 9.86 6.81
C LYS A 100 -1.27 10.96 7.83
#